data_AF-A0A6J0VEE1-F1
#
_entry.id   AF-A0A6J0VEE1-F1
#
_cell.length_a   1.000
_cell.length_b   1.000
_cell.length_c   1.000
_cell.angle_alpha   90.00
_cell.angle_beta   90.00
_cell.angle_gamma   90.00
#
_symmetry.space_group_name_H-M   'P 1'
#
loop_
_entity.id
_entity.type
_entity.pdbx_description
1 polymer ?
#
loop_
_entity_poly.entity_id
_entity_poly.type
_entity_poly.pdbx_seq_one_letter_code
_entity_poly.pdbx_strand_id
1 'polypeptide(L)'
;MGFRLEGIVPATVLPLLLTMVLFLGPLIQLSMDCPWDLVDGVRVALAPGFWLLCLTDMRWLRNQIIAPFTEELVFRACMLPMLIPCTGLGPAIFTCPLFFGVAHFHHVIEQLRFRQGSTASIFLSAVFQFSYTAVFGAYTAFIFIRTGHLIGPVLCHSFCNYVGFPAVGAVLEHPQRLLVVSFYLLGVALFCLLLHPMTDPAFFGHLPICSLSRLTSPPNSLGSFALCS
;
A
#
# COMPACT_ATOMS: atom_id res chain seq x y z
N MET A 1 -14.54 0.17 -11.76
CA MET A 1 -14.42 -0.88 -10.73
C MET A 1 -13.06 -1.57 -10.69
N GLY A 2 -12.33 -1.74 -11.82
CA GLY A 2 -10.95 -2.26 -11.80
C GLY A 2 -10.81 -3.80 -11.77
N PHE A 3 -11.91 -4.52 -11.99
CA PHE A 3 -11.89 -5.97 -12.23
C PHE A 3 -11.66 -6.23 -13.72
N ARG A 4 -10.43 -6.64 -14.07
CA ARG A 4 -10.02 -6.93 -15.46
C ARG A 4 -9.04 -8.10 -15.47
N LEU A 5 -9.15 -8.94 -16.51
CA LEU A 5 -8.28 -10.10 -16.70
C LEU A 5 -7.07 -9.79 -17.60
N GLU A 6 -7.26 -8.94 -18.61
CA GLU A 6 -6.16 -8.44 -19.44
C GLU A 6 -5.16 -7.68 -18.57
N GLY A 7 -3.87 -8.03 -18.62
CA GLY A 7 -2.85 -7.36 -17.80
C GLY A 7 -2.88 -7.73 -16.31
N ILE A 8 -3.69 -8.71 -15.88
CA ILE A 8 -3.82 -9.04 -14.45
C ILE A 8 -2.52 -9.55 -13.83
N VAL A 9 -1.74 -10.33 -14.57
CA VAL A 9 -0.46 -10.89 -14.10
C VAL A 9 0.54 -9.76 -13.79
N PRO A 10 0.90 -8.86 -14.74
CA PRO A 10 1.78 -7.76 -14.41
C PRO A 10 1.17 -6.83 -13.35
N ALA A 11 -0.15 -6.61 -13.35
CA ALA A 11 -0.81 -5.76 -12.35
C ALA A 11 -0.78 -6.33 -10.93
N THR A 12 -0.56 -7.63 -10.80
CA THR A 12 -0.39 -8.33 -9.53
C THR A 12 1.08 -8.30 -9.12
N VAL A 13 1.98 -8.68 -10.04
CA VAL A 13 3.39 -8.90 -9.74
C VAL A 13 4.17 -7.59 -9.60
N LEU A 14 4.03 -6.66 -10.54
CA LEU A 14 4.88 -5.46 -10.56
C LEU A 14 4.61 -4.53 -9.37
N PRO A 15 3.35 -4.19 -9.02
CA PRO A 15 3.10 -3.34 -7.84
C PRO A 15 3.50 -4.02 -6.52
N LEU A 16 3.32 -5.34 -6.42
CA LEU A 16 3.73 -6.08 -5.23
C LEU A 16 5.26 -6.08 -5.06
N LEU A 17 6.00 -6.37 -6.14
CA LEU A 17 7.46 -6.29 -6.13
C LEU A 17 7.96 -4.89 -5.81
N LEU A 18 7.35 -3.85 -6.40
CA LEU A 18 7.68 -2.47 -6.10
C LEU A 18 7.47 -2.13 -4.61
N THR A 19 6.39 -2.65 -4.01
CA THR A 19 6.13 -2.51 -2.58
C THR A 19 7.15 -3.27 -1.75
N MET A 20 7.54 -4.48 -2.15
CA MET A 20 8.61 -5.22 -1.48
C MET A 20 9.95 -4.50 -1.54
N VAL A 21 10.28 -3.83 -2.65
CA VAL A 21 11.48 -2.98 -2.78
C VAL A 21 11.42 -1.80 -1.80
N LEU A 22 10.26 -1.13 -1.69
CA LEU A 22 10.08 -0.06 -0.70
C LEU A 22 10.32 -0.54 0.74
N PHE A 23 9.90 -1.79 1.03
CA PHE A 23 10.05 -2.44 2.33
C PHE A 23 11.33 -3.27 2.47
N LEU A 24 12.33 -3.06 1.61
CA LEU A 24 13.58 -3.82 1.66
C LEU A 24 14.27 -3.74 3.03
N GLY A 25 14.29 -2.55 3.64
CA GLY A 25 14.82 -2.34 4.98
C GLY A 25 14.13 -3.20 6.05
N PRO A 26 12.81 -3.08 6.26
CA PRO A 26 12.04 -3.94 7.16
C PRO A 26 12.20 -5.43 6.87
N LEU A 27 12.22 -5.85 5.60
CA LEU A 27 12.39 -7.27 5.23
C LEU A 27 13.76 -7.80 5.65
N ILE A 28 14.82 -7.02 5.42
CA ILE A 28 16.18 -7.38 5.86
C ILE A 28 16.22 -7.45 7.38
N GLN A 29 15.64 -6.49 8.09
CA GLN A 29 15.57 -6.51 9.54
C GLN A 29 14.84 -7.76 10.06
N LEU A 30 13.66 -8.08 9.51
CA LEU A 30 12.94 -9.32 9.85
C LEU A 30 13.80 -10.56 9.59
N SER A 31 14.55 -10.60 8.49
CA SER A 31 15.41 -11.74 8.16
C SER A 31 16.58 -11.92 9.13
N MET A 32 17.07 -10.82 9.74
CA MET A 32 18.17 -10.83 10.69
C MET A 32 17.70 -11.18 12.11
N ASP A 33 16.50 -10.73 12.47
CA ASP A 33 15.88 -11.00 13.77
C ASP A 33 15.27 -12.41 13.85
N CYS A 34 15.00 -13.06 12.71
CA CYS A 34 14.43 -14.40 12.68
C CYS A 34 15.52 -15.47 12.89
N PRO A 35 15.40 -16.36 13.89
CA PRO A 35 16.34 -17.46 14.12
C PRO A 35 16.19 -18.63 13.14
N TRP A 36 15.27 -18.54 12.18
CA TRP A 36 14.96 -19.60 11.22
C TRP A 36 15.81 -19.44 9.96
N ASP A 37 16.44 -20.52 9.49
CA ASP A 37 17.05 -20.53 8.18
C ASP A 37 15.98 -20.26 7.11
N LEU A 38 16.34 -19.55 6.03
CA LEU A 38 15.44 -19.23 4.91
C LEU A 38 14.68 -20.47 4.40
N VAL A 39 15.34 -21.63 4.43
CA VAL A 39 14.78 -22.93 4.05
C VAL A 39 13.60 -23.34 4.93
N ASP A 40 13.68 -23.11 6.24
CA ASP A 40 12.60 -23.46 7.15
C ASP A 40 11.43 -22.50 7.04
N GLY A 41 11.68 -21.21 6.79
CA GLY A 41 10.64 -20.24 6.45
C GLY A 41 9.86 -20.66 5.18
N VAL A 42 10.58 -21.08 4.14
CA VAL A 42 9.97 -21.60 2.90
C VAL A 42 9.18 -22.89 3.17
N ARG A 43 9.71 -23.82 3.99
CA ARG A 43 9.00 -25.04 4.35
C ARG A 43 7.67 -24.77 5.06
N VAL A 44 7.66 -23.83 6.00
CA VAL A 44 6.43 -23.41 6.71
C VAL A 44 5.45 -22.74 5.74
N ALA A 45 5.93 -21.86 4.86
CA ALA A 45 5.10 -21.21 3.86
C ALA A 45 4.51 -22.19 2.83
N LEU A 46 5.14 -23.34 2.58
CA LEU A 46 4.62 -24.39 1.70
C LEU A 46 3.74 -25.42 2.44
N ALA A 47 3.68 -25.38 3.78
CA ALA A 47 2.92 -26.34 4.56
C ALA A 47 1.41 -26.06 4.46
N PRO A 48 0.59 -27.01 3.96
CA PRO A 48 -0.87 -26.80 3.85
C PRO A 48 -1.55 -26.54 5.19
N GLY A 49 -1.04 -27.16 6.26
CA GLY A 49 -1.56 -26.97 7.62
C GLY A 49 -1.41 -25.54 8.14
N PHE A 50 -0.33 -24.83 7.76
CA PHE A 50 -0.14 -23.43 8.13
C PHE A 50 -1.24 -22.55 7.53
N TRP A 51 -1.51 -22.71 6.23
CA TRP A 51 -2.57 -21.95 5.56
C TRP A 51 -3.97 -22.31 6.09
N LEU A 52 -4.21 -23.56 6.45
CA LEU A 52 -5.48 -23.95 7.07
C LEU A 52 -5.69 -23.24 8.42
N LEU A 53 -4.65 -23.14 9.26
CA LEU A 53 -4.71 -22.35 10.49
C LEU A 53 -4.97 -20.88 10.20
N CYS A 54 -4.25 -20.27 9.26
CA CYS A 54 -4.45 -18.88 8.87
C CYS A 54 -5.88 -18.61 8.38
N LEU A 55 -6.42 -19.47 7.52
CA LEU A 55 -7.77 -19.33 6.99
C LEU A 55 -8.88 -19.59 8.03
N THR A 56 -8.59 -20.40 9.05
CA THR A 56 -9.52 -20.64 10.16
C THR A 56 -9.47 -19.51 11.19
N ASP A 57 -8.34 -18.80 11.31
CA ASP A 57 -8.24 -17.62 12.15
C ASP A 57 -8.97 -16.42 11.53
N MET A 58 -10.14 -16.12 12.07
CA MET A 58 -10.97 -14.99 11.65
C MET A 58 -10.26 -13.63 11.77
N ARG A 59 -9.32 -13.47 12.70
CA ARG A 59 -8.55 -12.21 12.84
C ARG A 59 -7.54 -12.09 11.71
N TRP A 60 -6.85 -13.17 11.38
CA TRP A 60 -5.94 -13.20 10.24
C TRP A 60 -6.68 -12.95 8.93
N LEU A 61 -7.78 -13.67 8.69
CA LEU A 61 -8.60 -13.52 7.49
C LEU A 61 -9.12 -12.08 7.33
N ARG A 62 -9.60 -11.49 8.43
CA ARG A 62 -10.04 -10.09 8.45
C ARG A 62 -8.90 -9.15 8.08
N ASN A 63 -7.76 -9.26 8.75
CA ASN A 63 -6.65 -8.29 8.61
C ASN A 63 -5.91 -8.43 7.27
N GLN A 64 -5.83 -9.64 6.72
CA GLN A 64 -5.01 -9.95 5.54
C GLN A 64 -5.81 -10.00 4.24
N ILE A 65 -7.11 -10.30 4.29
CA ILE A 65 -7.93 -10.46 3.08
C ILE A 65 -9.10 -9.49 3.09
N ILE A 66 -9.98 -9.57 4.09
CA ILE A 66 -11.26 -8.85 4.05
C ILE A 66 -11.04 -7.33 4.13
N ALA A 67 -10.32 -6.85 5.14
CA ALA A 67 -10.10 -5.41 5.34
C ALA A 67 -9.37 -4.79 4.13
N PRO A 68 -8.21 -5.29 3.67
CA PRO A 68 -7.54 -4.78 2.47
C PRO A 68 -8.46 -4.75 1.25
N PHE A 69 -9.20 -5.83 1.00
CA PHE A 69 -10.12 -5.89 -0.12
C PHE A 69 -11.23 -4.85 -0.03
N THR A 70 -11.92 -4.77 1.12
CA THR A 70 -13.06 -3.85 1.29
C THR A 70 -12.63 -2.39 1.26
N GLU A 71 -11.49 -2.07 1.87
CA GLU A 71 -10.96 -0.71 1.91
C GLU A 71 -10.54 -0.26 0.51
N GLU A 72 -9.74 -1.05 -0.20
CA GLU A 72 -9.35 -0.67 -1.56
C GLU A 72 -10.56 -0.64 -2.50
N LEU A 73 -11.55 -1.51 -2.34
CA LEU A 73 -12.79 -1.45 -3.14
C LEU A 73 -13.51 -0.11 -2.91
N VAL A 74 -13.77 0.26 -1.65
CA VAL A 74 -14.50 1.50 -1.33
C VAL A 74 -13.73 2.74 -1.79
N PHE A 75 -12.44 2.81 -1.48
CA PHE A 75 -11.67 4.02 -1.78
C PHE A 75 -11.21 4.10 -3.24
N ARG A 76 -10.80 2.99 -3.89
CA ARG A 76 -10.20 3.02 -5.24
C ARG A 76 -11.21 2.67 -6.32
N ALA A 77 -12.10 1.72 -6.09
CA ALA A 77 -13.09 1.34 -7.10
C ALA A 77 -14.33 2.25 -7.09
N CYS A 78 -14.69 2.81 -5.93
CA CYS A 78 -15.90 3.62 -5.77
C CYS A 78 -15.60 5.12 -5.62
N MET A 79 -14.86 5.54 -4.59
CA MET A 79 -14.66 6.96 -4.27
C MET A 79 -13.75 7.66 -5.29
N LEU A 80 -12.61 7.08 -5.64
CA LEU A 80 -11.63 7.69 -6.53
C LEU A 80 -12.19 8.01 -7.94
N PRO A 81 -12.94 7.13 -8.63
CA PRO A 81 -13.54 7.44 -9.93
C PRO A 81 -14.60 8.54 -9.88
N MET A 82 -15.25 8.76 -8.73
CA MET A 82 -16.18 9.88 -8.54
C MET A 82 -15.44 11.20 -8.30
N LEU A 83 -14.25 11.17 -7.70
CA LEU A 83 -13.41 12.36 -7.47
C LEU A 83 -12.69 12.86 -8.73
N ILE A 84 -12.31 11.94 -9.63
CA ILE A 84 -11.52 12.27 -10.83
C ILE A 84 -12.21 13.32 -11.73
N PRO A 85 -13.51 13.20 -12.09
CA PRO A 85 -14.20 14.22 -12.87
C PRO A 85 -14.24 15.60 -12.23
N CYS A 86 -14.22 15.67 -10.89
CA CYS A 86 -14.34 16.93 -10.15
C CYS A 86 -12.99 17.61 -9.90
N THR A 87 -11.91 16.83 -9.77
CA THR A 87 -10.62 17.32 -9.27
C THR A 87 -9.45 17.06 -10.23
N GLY A 88 -9.62 16.20 -11.24
CA GLY A 88 -8.56 15.69 -12.10
C GLY A 88 -7.75 14.55 -11.45
N LEU A 89 -6.94 13.86 -12.25
CA LEU A 89 -6.20 12.66 -11.81
C LEU A 89 -5.19 12.95 -10.68
N GLY A 90 -4.36 14.00 -10.85
CA GLY A 90 -3.33 14.35 -9.87
C GLY A 90 -3.92 14.71 -8.50
N PRO A 91 -4.81 15.70 -8.41
CA PRO A 91 -5.43 16.06 -7.14
C PRO A 91 -6.27 14.94 -6.51
N ALA A 92 -6.90 14.07 -7.31
CA ALA A 92 -7.65 12.92 -6.80
C ALA A 92 -6.75 11.91 -6.07
N ILE A 93 -5.50 11.71 -6.53
CA ILE A 93 -4.50 10.84 -5.87
C ILE A 93 -4.22 11.30 -4.44
N PHE A 94 -4.19 12.61 -4.19
CA PHE A 94 -3.91 13.16 -2.85
C PHE A 94 -5.17 13.39 -2.02
N THR A 95 -6.30 13.66 -2.65
CA THR A 95 -7.56 13.99 -1.93
C THR A 95 -8.27 12.74 -1.43
N CYS A 96 -8.38 11.69 -2.25
CA CYS A 96 -9.07 10.45 -1.85
C CYS A 96 -8.46 9.79 -0.59
N PRO A 97 -7.12 9.72 -0.43
CA PRO A 97 -6.49 9.15 0.75
C PRO A 97 -6.68 9.96 2.03
N LEU A 98 -7.03 11.25 1.95
CA LEU A 98 -7.35 12.03 3.15
C LEU A 98 -8.62 11.50 3.82
N PHE A 99 -9.63 11.11 3.03
CA PHE A 99 -10.83 10.44 3.57
C PHE A 99 -10.48 9.07 4.18
N PHE A 100 -9.54 8.34 3.56
CA PHE A 100 -9.02 7.08 4.09
C PHE A 100 -8.31 7.26 5.44
N GLY A 101 -7.44 8.26 5.54
CA GLY A 101 -6.77 8.61 6.80
C GLY A 101 -7.76 9.08 7.86
N VAL A 102 -8.75 9.92 7.50
CA VAL A 102 -9.80 10.38 8.43
C VAL A 102 -10.61 9.19 8.97
N ALA A 103 -10.92 8.20 8.14
CA ALA A 103 -11.63 7.01 8.58
C ALA A 103 -10.89 6.29 9.71
N HIS A 104 -9.55 6.36 9.79
CA HIS A 104 -8.75 5.72 10.83
C HIS A 104 -8.71 6.49 12.17
N PHE A 105 -9.22 7.73 12.23
CA PHE A 105 -9.31 8.46 13.51
C PHE A 105 -10.22 7.77 14.53
N HIS A 106 -11.09 6.86 14.12
CA HIS A 106 -11.92 6.10 15.07
C HIS A 106 -11.07 5.30 16.07
N HIS A 107 -9.91 4.76 15.65
CA HIS A 107 -8.96 4.09 16.56
C HIS A 107 -8.35 5.05 17.59
N VAL A 108 -8.10 6.30 17.18
CA VAL A 108 -7.57 7.35 18.06
C VAL A 108 -8.61 7.74 19.10
N ILE A 109 -9.87 7.91 18.68
CA ILE A 109 -11.00 8.20 19.57
C ILE A 109 -11.18 7.06 20.59
N GLU A 110 -11.02 5.81 20.15
CA GLU A 110 -11.06 4.64 21.02
C GLU A 110 -9.94 4.64 22.06
N GLN A 111 -8.70 4.88 21.66
CA GLN A 111 -7.55 4.96 22.58
C GLN A 111 -7.68 6.11 23.60
N LEU A 112 -8.19 7.27 23.16
CA LEU A 112 -8.50 8.40 24.04
C LEU A 112 -9.61 8.04 25.04
N ARG A 113 -10.65 7.31 24.59
CA ARG A 113 -11.78 6.90 25.43
C ARG A 113 -11.38 5.88 26.50
N PHE A 114 -10.48 4.96 26.18
CA PHE A 114 -10.01 3.93 27.11
C PHE A 114 -8.73 4.29 27.89
N ARG A 115 -8.23 5.53 27.76
CA ARG A 115 -7.02 6.04 28.46
C ARG A 115 -5.80 5.11 28.31
N GLN A 116 -5.58 4.55 27.13
CA GLN A 116 -4.45 3.66 26.84
C GLN A 116 -3.13 4.43 26.60
N GLY A 117 -2.71 5.25 27.56
CA GLY A 117 -1.46 6.02 27.50
C GLY A 117 -1.63 7.51 27.79
N SER A 118 -0.52 8.25 27.66
CA SER A 118 -0.54 9.71 27.78
C SER A 118 -1.25 10.36 26.60
N THR A 119 -1.84 11.54 26.79
CA THR A 119 -2.47 12.30 25.69
C THR A 119 -1.47 12.61 24.57
N ALA A 120 -0.22 12.89 24.92
CA ALA A 120 0.86 13.14 23.96
C ALA A 120 1.20 11.91 23.12
N SER A 121 1.30 10.72 23.73
CA SER A 121 1.58 9.48 23.00
C SER A 121 0.43 9.06 22.09
N ILE A 122 -0.81 9.24 22.54
CA ILE A 122 -2.00 8.94 21.72
C ILE A 122 -2.08 9.90 20.52
N PHE A 123 -1.81 11.20 20.73
CA PHE A 123 -1.77 12.17 19.65
C PHE A 123 -0.65 11.88 18.65
N LEU A 124 0.55 11.54 19.12
CA LEU A 124 1.67 11.21 18.24
C LEU A 124 1.38 9.95 17.41
N SER A 125 0.78 8.93 18.03
CA SER A 125 0.33 7.71 17.33
C SER A 125 -0.73 8.03 16.28
N ALA A 126 -1.69 8.91 16.59
CA ALA A 126 -2.71 9.36 15.66
C ALA A 126 -2.13 10.07 14.43
N VAL A 127 -1.22 11.02 14.65
CA VAL A 127 -0.56 11.76 13.56
C VAL A 127 0.26 10.82 12.68
N PHE A 128 0.99 9.89 13.29
CA PHE A 128 1.76 8.90 12.54
C PHE A 128 0.84 8.00 11.72
N GLN A 129 -0.20 7.43 12.33
CA GLN A 129 -1.15 6.56 11.65
C GLN A 129 -1.85 7.29 10.50
N PHE A 130 -2.32 8.52 10.72
CA PHE A 130 -2.94 9.33 9.67
C PHE A 130 -1.97 9.62 8.52
N SER A 131 -0.77 10.11 8.82
CA SER A 131 0.21 10.50 7.81
C SER A 131 0.63 9.29 6.97
N TYR A 132 0.90 8.16 7.63
CA TYR A 132 1.30 6.93 6.97
C TYR A 132 0.18 6.37 6.10
N THR A 133 -1.05 6.27 6.64
CA THR A 133 -2.20 5.76 5.87
C THR A 133 -2.56 6.67 4.69
N ALA A 134 -2.39 8.00 4.82
CA ALA A 134 -2.57 8.94 3.72
C ALA A 134 -1.52 8.74 2.60
N VAL A 135 -0.24 8.60 2.96
CA VAL A 135 0.84 8.33 1.98
C VAL A 135 0.64 6.98 1.30
N PHE A 136 0.38 5.93 2.07
CA PHE A 136 0.06 4.61 1.53
C PHE A 136 -1.16 4.67 0.61
N GLY A 137 -2.18 5.41 1.01
CA GLY A 137 -3.37 5.56 0.21
C GLY A 137 -3.14 6.32 -1.10
N ALA A 138 -2.25 7.32 -1.11
CA ALA A 138 -1.85 8.02 -2.33
C ALA A 138 -1.08 7.07 -3.27
N TYR A 139 -0.20 6.24 -2.70
CA TYR A 139 0.51 5.20 -3.45
C TYR A 139 -0.45 4.19 -4.10
N THR A 140 -1.42 3.65 -3.37
CA THR A 140 -2.39 2.70 -3.95
C THR A 140 -3.34 3.35 -4.94
N ALA A 141 -3.70 4.62 -4.75
CA ALA A 141 -4.45 5.40 -5.74
C ALA A 141 -3.63 5.60 -7.03
N PHE A 142 -2.34 5.89 -6.92
CA PHE A 142 -1.43 5.99 -8.05
C PHE A 142 -1.33 4.65 -8.81
N ILE A 143 -1.09 3.54 -8.12
CA ILE A 143 -1.09 2.19 -8.75
C ILE A 143 -2.41 1.93 -9.46
N PHE A 144 -3.54 2.21 -8.81
CA PHE A 144 -4.86 1.96 -9.40
C PHE A 144 -5.09 2.77 -10.68
N ILE A 145 -4.67 4.04 -10.71
CA ILE A 145 -4.77 4.88 -11.91
C ILE A 145 -3.85 4.38 -13.03
N ARG A 146 -2.61 4.01 -12.70
CA ARG A 146 -1.58 3.59 -13.67
C ARG A 146 -1.80 2.18 -14.23
N THR A 147 -2.40 1.30 -13.44
CA THR A 147 -2.66 -0.09 -13.84
C THR A 147 -4.11 -0.32 -14.26
N GLY A 148 -5.06 0.42 -13.68
CA GLY A 148 -6.50 0.17 -13.86
C GLY A 148 -7.00 -1.10 -13.18
N HIS A 149 -6.20 -1.72 -12.31
CA HIS A 149 -6.51 -2.97 -11.62
C HIS A 149 -6.64 -2.77 -10.11
N LEU A 150 -7.69 -3.35 -9.52
CA LEU A 150 -7.89 -3.33 -8.07
C LEU A 150 -6.98 -4.32 -7.33
N ILE A 151 -6.61 -5.44 -7.96
CA ILE A 151 -5.86 -6.52 -7.30
C ILE A 151 -4.46 -6.07 -6.84
N GLY A 152 -3.78 -5.22 -7.61
CA GLY A 152 -2.46 -4.69 -7.24
C GLY A 152 -2.50 -3.92 -5.91
N PRO A 153 -3.32 -2.86 -5.78
CA PRO A 153 -3.58 -2.16 -4.52
C PRO A 153 -3.93 -3.08 -3.35
N VAL A 154 -4.84 -4.03 -3.55
CA VAL A 154 -5.27 -4.98 -2.50
C VAL A 154 -4.10 -5.81 -2.00
N LEU A 155 -3.27 -6.35 -2.89
CA LEU A 155 -2.11 -7.15 -2.50
C LEU A 155 -1.01 -6.32 -1.85
N CYS A 156 -0.78 -5.09 -2.32
CA CYS A 156 0.14 -4.16 -1.67
C CYS A 156 -0.33 -3.85 -0.24
N HIS A 157 -1.63 -3.67 -0.05
CA HIS A 157 -2.23 -3.44 1.26
C HIS A 157 -2.07 -4.67 2.16
N SER A 158 -2.45 -5.87 1.71
CA SER A 158 -2.23 -7.10 2.47
C SER A 158 -0.77 -7.28 2.87
N PHE A 159 0.17 -7.02 1.95
CA PHE A 159 1.60 -7.08 2.24
C PHE A 159 2.02 -6.07 3.32
N CYS A 160 1.58 -4.82 3.23
CA CYS A 160 1.86 -3.81 4.24
C CYS A 160 1.26 -4.18 5.61
N ASN A 161 0.06 -4.79 5.64
CA ASN A 161 -0.55 -5.28 6.88
C ASN A 161 0.22 -6.46 7.49
N TYR A 162 0.87 -7.28 6.65
CA TYR A 162 1.72 -8.37 7.11
C TYR A 162 3.06 -7.88 7.69
N VAL A 163 3.77 -7.00 6.97
CA VAL A 163 5.09 -6.49 7.41
C VAL A 163 4.94 -5.48 8.56
N GLY A 164 3.86 -4.70 8.56
CA GLY A 164 3.61 -3.67 9.55
C GLY A 164 4.42 -2.39 9.31
N PHE A 165 4.44 -1.51 10.31
CA PHE A 165 5.14 -0.23 10.20
C PHE A 165 6.66 -0.42 10.34
N PRO A 166 7.46 0.37 9.61
CA PRO A 166 8.91 0.39 9.81
C PRO A 166 9.26 0.83 11.23
N ALA A 167 9.85 -0.06 12.02
CA ALA A 167 10.22 0.20 13.41
C ALA A 167 11.53 0.99 13.50
N VAL A 168 11.52 2.26 13.06
CA VAL A 168 12.72 3.12 12.99
C VAL A 168 13.46 3.24 14.33
N GLY A 169 12.73 3.21 15.45
CA GLY A 169 13.34 3.18 16.79
C GLY A 169 14.17 1.92 17.03
N ALA A 170 13.64 0.73 16.69
CA ALA A 170 14.34 -0.54 16.85
C ALA A 170 15.56 -0.66 15.91
N VAL A 171 15.52 0.00 14.74
CA VAL A 171 16.66 0.06 13.80
C VAL A 171 17.88 0.72 14.44
N LEU A 172 17.69 1.80 15.20
CA LEU A 172 18.80 2.54 15.82
C LEU A 172 19.51 1.77 16.93
N GLU A 173 18.79 0.86 17.57
CA GLU A 173 19.26 -0.03 18.64
C GLU A 173 19.86 -1.33 18.10
N HIS A 174 19.69 -1.63 16.81
CA HIS A 174 20.16 -2.88 16.20
C HIS A 174 21.70 -2.94 16.13
N PRO A 175 22.34 -4.09 16.46
CA PRO A 175 23.80 -4.24 16.43
C PRO A 175 24.42 -3.90 15.07
N GLN A 176 23.70 -4.16 13.98
CA GLN A 176 24.08 -3.87 12.60
C GLN A 176 23.29 -2.69 12.01
N ARG A 177 22.98 -1.67 12.82
CA ARG A 177 22.18 -0.49 12.43
C ARG A 177 22.60 0.17 11.10
N LEU A 178 23.89 0.26 10.80
CA LEU A 178 24.37 0.88 9.56
C LEU A 178 23.93 0.10 8.33
N LEU A 179 24.00 -1.24 8.40
CA LEU A 179 23.54 -2.12 7.34
C LEU A 179 22.04 -1.98 7.15
N VAL A 180 21.27 -2.07 8.24
CA VAL A 180 19.81 -1.94 8.20
C VAL A 180 19.41 -0.59 7.61
N VAL A 181 19.92 0.54 8.14
CA VAL A 181 19.65 1.88 7.60
C VAL A 181 20.03 2.00 6.12
N SER A 182 21.14 1.39 5.69
CA SER A 182 21.51 1.39 4.27
C SER A 182 20.47 0.71 3.38
N PHE A 183 19.86 -0.40 3.82
CA PHE A 183 18.78 -1.08 3.08
C PHE A 183 17.46 -0.31 3.11
N TYR A 184 17.16 0.42 4.17
CA TYR A 184 16.03 1.36 4.20
C TYR A 184 16.20 2.46 3.15
N LEU A 185 17.37 3.11 3.12
CA LEU A 185 17.66 4.17 2.14
C LEU A 185 17.70 3.62 0.71
N LEU A 186 18.30 2.44 0.51
CA LEU A 186 18.35 1.76 -0.78
C LEU A 186 16.95 1.41 -1.27
N GLY A 187 16.08 0.88 -0.40
CA GLY A 187 14.70 0.54 -0.74
C GLY A 187 13.91 1.76 -1.23
N VAL A 188 14.04 2.89 -0.52
CA VAL A 188 13.41 4.16 -0.93
C VAL A 188 13.99 4.67 -2.26
N ALA A 189 15.32 4.65 -2.42
CA ALA A 189 15.97 5.10 -3.65
C ALA A 189 15.54 4.25 -4.86
N LEU A 190 15.56 2.93 -4.73
CA LEU A 190 15.11 2.01 -5.77
C LEU A 190 13.62 2.17 -6.06
N PHE A 191 12.79 2.35 -5.02
CA PHE A 191 11.37 2.64 -5.21
C PHE A 191 11.15 3.89 -6.06
N CYS A 192 11.83 5.00 -5.76
CA CYS A 192 11.71 6.23 -6.55
C CYS A 192 12.15 6.05 -8.00
N LEU A 193 13.18 5.24 -8.25
CA LEU A 193 13.66 4.94 -9.61
C LEU A 193 12.73 4.00 -10.38
N LEU A 194 12.13 3.02 -9.69
CA LEU A 194 11.32 1.96 -10.29
C LEU A 194 9.82 2.28 -10.35
N LEU A 195 9.35 3.29 -9.60
CA LEU A 195 7.93 3.63 -9.49
C LEU A 195 7.29 3.84 -10.88
N HIS A 196 7.87 4.67 -11.73
CA HIS A 196 7.33 4.92 -13.07
C HIS A 196 7.54 3.73 -14.04
N PRO A 197 8.75 3.16 -14.17
CA PRO A 197 8.99 2.02 -15.06
C PRO A 197 8.13 0.79 -14.76
N MET A 198 7.94 0.44 -13.49
CA MET A 198 7.15 -0.74 -13.09
C MET A 198 5.64 -0.50 -13.13
N THR A 199 5.20 0.75 -13.28
CA THR A 199 3.79 1.13 -13.41
C THR A 199 3.48 1.75 -14.76
N ASP A 200 4.24 1.40 -15.80
CA ASP A 200 3.97 1.83 -17.17
C ASP A 200 2.64 1.23 -17.68
N PRO A 201 1.65 2.07 -18.06
CA PRO A 201 0.39 1.71 -18.72
C PRO A 201 0.51 0.63 -19.79
N ALA A 202 1.62 0.61 -20.54
CA ALA A 202 1.87 -0.32 -21.62
C ALA A 202 1.78 -1.79 -21.17
N PHE A 203 2.09 -2.10 -19.91
CA PHE A 203 2.04 -3.46 -19.37
C PHE A 203 0.62 -3.93 -19.00
N PHE A 204 -0.35 -3.03 -18.86
CA PHE A 204 -1.68 -3.31 -18.27
C PHE A 204 -2.85 -3.14 -19.26
N GLY A 205 -2.54 -2.88 -20.53
CA GLY A 205 -3.52 -2.71 -21.61
C GLY A 205 -4.35 -1.43 -21.48
N HIS A 206 -5.56 -1.44 -22.04
CA HIS A 206 -6.38 -0.23 -22.12
C HIS A 206 -6.90 0.26 -20.75
N LEU A 207 -6.56 1.49 -20.35
CA LEU A 207 -6.94 2.08 -19.05
C LEU A 207 -8.28 2.84 -19.09
N PRO A 208 -9.37 2.30 -18.51
CA PRO A 208 -10.68 2.95 -18.57
C PRO A 208 -10.74 4.28 -17.80
N ILE A 209 -9.94 4.41 -16.74
CA ILE A 209 -9.88 5.61 -15.89
C ILE A 209 -9.28 6.79 -16.67
N CYS A 210 -8.28 6.52 -17.51
CA CYS A 210 -7.68 7.51 -18.39
C CYS A 210 -8.65 7.98 -19.48
N SER A 211 -9.54 7.10 -19.95
CA SER A 211 -10.61 7.48 -20.88
C SER A 211 -11.68 8.33 -20.18
N LEU A 212 -12.06 8.00 -18.93
CA LEU A 212 -12.96 8.80 -18.12
C LEU A 212 -12.42 10.21 -17.87
N SER A 213 -11.13 10.33 -17.52
CA SER A 213 -10.47 11.63 -17.35
C SER A 213 -10.47 12.43 -18.66
N ARG A 214 -10.19 11.81 -19.80
CA ARG A 214 -10.18 12.50 -21.11
C ARG A 214 -11.54 13.04 -21.53
N LEU A 215 -12.63 12.39 -21.12
CA LEU A 215 -14.00 12.86 -21.39
C LEU A 215 -14.41 14.06 -20.54
N THR A 216 -13.73 14.31 -19.42
CA THR A 216 -14.16 15.26 -18.39
C THR A 216 -13.21 16.44 -18.19
N SER A 217 -11.99 16.38 -18.74
CA SER A 217 -10.98 17.43 -18.59
C SER A 217 -10.98 18.43 -19.76
N PRO A 218 -10.82 19.74 -19.51
CA PRO A 218 -10.56 20.72 -20.56
C PRO A 218 -9.19 20.46 -21.21
N PRO A 219 -8.99 20.82 -22.49
CA PRO A 219 -7.87 20.35 -23.34
C PRO A 219 -6.44 20.67 -22.88
N ASN A 220 -6.24 21.36 -21.75
CA ASN A 220 -4.93 21.86 -21.29
C ASN A 220 -4.40 21.24 -19.97
N SER A 221 -4.99 20.14 -19.44
CA SER A 221 -4.45 19.51 -18.23
C SER A 221 -3.22 18.64 -18.53
N LEU A 222 -2.03 19.23 -18.64
CA LEU A 222 -0.75 18.52 -18.87
C LEU A 222 -0.50 17.36 -17.88
N GLY A 223 -0.96 17.51 -16.63
CA GLY A 223 -0.79 16.48 -15.59
C GLY A 223 -1.55 15.18 -15.84
N SER A 224 -2.65 15.22 -16.60
CA SER A 224 -3.45 14.03 -16.93
C SER A 224 -2.74 13.14 -17.97
N PHE A 225 -1.92 13.73 -18.84
CA PHE A 225 -1.18 12.97 -19.85
C PHE A 225 -0.04 12.16 -19.23
N ALA A 226 0.75 12.75 -18.32
CA ALA A 226 1.86 12.04 -17.66
C ALA A 226 1.42 10.84 -16.81
N LEU A 227 0.22 10.91 -16.21
CA LEU A 227 -0.35 9.80 -15.43
C LEU A 227 -0.99 8.71 -16.30
N CYS A 228 -1.24 8.96 -17.57
CA CYS A 228 -1.87 8.02 -18.50
C CYS A 228 -1.00 7.63 -19.70
N SER A 229 0.24 8.12 -19.73
CA SER A 229 1.27 7.84 -20.74
C SER A 229 2.46 7.08 -20.16
#